data_AF-A0A962EIA0-F1
#
_entry.id   AF-A0A962EIA0-F1
#
_cell.length_a   1.000
_cell.length_b   1.000
_cell.length_c   1.000
_cell.angle_alpha   90.00
_cell.angle_beta   90.00
_cell.angle_gamma   90.00
#
_symmetry.space_group_name_H-M   'P 1'
#
loop_
_entity.id
_entity.type
_entity.pdbx_description
1 polymer ?
#
loop_
_entity_poly.entity_id
_entity_poly.type
_entity_poly.pdbx_seq_one_letter_code
_entity_poly.pdbx_strand_id
1 'polypeptide(L)'
;GEVIGADGGRHELQLKGAGPTPYSRHADGRAVLRSSLREFVCSEAMHHLGVPTTRALSLIGSGDEVVRDMFYDGHPQAEPGAIVCRVAPSFLRFGHFELPAARKDPELLTRLVDFTISRDYPEMTGSPDQRRADWFIQICERTARLIAQWMRVGFVHGVMNTDNL
;
A
#
# COMPACT_ATOMS: atom_id res chain seq x y z
N GLY A 1 -7.18 -4.71 -9.87
CA GLY A 1 -6.93 -4.82 -11.33
C GLY A 1 -5.96 -3.73 -11.73
N GLU A 2 -5.48 -3.71 -12.97
CA GLU A 2 -4.57 -2.68 -13.47
C GLU A 2 -5.19 -1.93 -14.64
N VAL A 3 -4.89 -0.64 -14.76
CA VAL A 3 -5.31 0.21 -15.86
C VAL A 3 -4.16 1.07 -16.34
N ILE A 4 -4.19 1.48 -17.61
CA ILE A 4 -3.32 2.53 -18.14
C ILE A 4 -4.08 3.84 -18.03
N GLY A 5 -3.52 4.80 -17.29
CA GLY A 5 -4.07 6.13 -17.12
C GLY A 5 -3.92 6.97 -18.39
N ALA A 6 -4.61 8.11 -18.43
CA ALA A 6 -4.47 9.08 -19.51
C ALA A 6 -3.06 9.72 -19.57
N ASP A 7 -2.29 9.61 -18.49
CA ASP A 7 -0.88 9.97 -18.39
C ASP A 7 0.06 8.94 -19.03
N GLY A 8 -0.49 7.81 -19.53
CA GLY A 8 0.29 6.67 -20.02
C GLY A 8 0.90 5.83 -18.88
N GLY A 9 0.70 6.23 -17.62
CA GLY A 9 1.16 5.51 -16.45
C GLY A 9 0.30 4.28 -16.17
N ARG A 10 0.93 3.22 -15.67
CA ARG A 10 0.23 2.05 -15.15
C ARG A 10 -0.22 2.32 -13.72
N HIS A 11 -1.47 1.99 -13.42
CA HIS A 11 -2.07 2.17 -12.10
C HIS A 11 -2.78 0.89 -11.66
N GLU A 12 -2.44 0.42 -10.46
CA GLU A 12 -3.16 -0.63 -9.76
C GLU A 12 -4.36 -0.03 -9.02
N LEU A 13 -5.51 -0.70 -9.12
CA LEU A 13 -6.74 -0.37 -8.41
C LEU A 13 -6.99 -1.41 -7.31
N GLN A 14 -6.95 -0.98 -6.06
CA GLN A 14 -7.19 -1.80 -4.87
C GLN A 14 -8.46 -1.33 -4.14
N LEU A 15 -9.44 -2.23 -3.98
CA LEU A 15 -10.66 -1.96 -3.22
C LEU A 15 -10.49 -2.40 -1.76
N LYS A 16 -10.27 -1.45 -0.85
CA LYS A 16 -10.20 -1.71 0.58
C LYS A 16 -11.62 -1.80 1.15
N GLY A 17 -11.92 -2.87 1.89
CA GLY A 17 -13.25 -3.15 2.44
C GLY A 17 -14.16 -3.98 1.54
N ALA A 18 -13.62 -4.53 0.44
CA ALA A 18 -14.39 -5.29 -0.55
C ALA A 18 -14.97 -6.62 -0.02
N GLY A 19 -14.52 -7.09 1.15
CA GLY A 19 -15.00 -8.32 1.77
C GLY A 19 -13.86 -9.27 2.17
N PRO A 20 -14.21 -10.45 2.69
CA PRO A 20 -13.23 -11.42 3.17
C PRO A 20 -12.41 -12.03 2.02
N THR A 21 -11.17 -12.40 2.34
CA THR A 21 -10.22 -13.08 1.44
C THR A 21 -9.58 -14.26 2.20
N PRO A 22 -8.84 -15.16 1.53
CA PRO A 22 -8.04 -16.18 2.22
C PRO A 22 -7.02 -15.62 3.22
N TYR A 23 -6.70 -14.32 3.14
CA TYR A 23 -5.75 -13.63 4.01
C TYR A 23 -6.40 -12.86 5.16
N SER A 24 -7.74 -12.89 5.28
CA SER A 24 -8.48 -12.15 6.31
C SER A 24 -8.25 -12.66 7.74
N ARG A 25 -7.67 -13.85 7.91
CA ARG A 25 -7.49 -14.51 9.22
C ARG A 25 -8.81 -14.57 10.00
N HIS A 26 -8.93 -13.81 11.09
CA HIS A 26 -10.13 -13.74 11.93
C HIS A 26 -10.97 -12.46 11.68
N ALA A 27 -10.55 -11.60 10.76
CA ALA A 27 -11.26 -10.35 10.45
C ALA A 27 -12.33 -10.56 9.36
N ASP A 28 -13.30 -9.66 9.30
CA ASP A 28 -14.42 -9.69 8.35
C ASP A 28 -14.08 -9.23 6.93
N GLY A 29 -12.90 -8.63 6.72
CA GLY A 29 -12.48 -8.05 5.44
C GLY A 29 -13.24 -6.78 5.03
N ARG A 30 -13.97 -6.15 5.95
CA ARG A 30 -14.73 -4.91 5.74
C ARG A 30 -14.01 -3.70 6.33
N ALA A 31 -14.33 -2.52 5.82
CA ALA A 31 -13.85 -1.25 6.35
C ALA A 31 -15.03 -0.38 6.77
N VAL A 32 -14.83 0.43 7.82
CA VAL A 32 -15.83 1.40 8.29
C VAL A 32 -15.60 2.77 7.67
N LEU A 33 -16.67 3.53 7.47
CA LEU A 33 -16.68 4.84 6.82
C LEU A 33 -15.70 5.81 7.45
N ARG A 34 -15.63 5.88 8.78
CA ARG A 34 -14.69 6.73 9.51
C ARG A 34 -13.24 6.46 9.15
N SER A 35 -12.85 5.19 9.08
CA SER A 35 -11.47 4.80 8.75
C SER A 35 -11.15 5.08 7.28
N SER A 36 -12.12 4.84 6.39
CA SER A 36 -11.98 5.05 4.94
C SER A 36 -11.94 6.53 4.59
N LEU A 37 -12.72 7.38 5.28
CA LEU A 37 -12.71 8.84 5.11
C LEU A 37 -11.38 9.45 5.54
N ARG A 38 -10.84 9.05 6.69
CA ARG A 38 -9.52 9.49 7.16
C ARG A 38 -8.43 9.16 6.16
N GLU A 39 -8.47 7.94 5.62
CA GLU A 39 -7.52 7.52 4.60
C GLU A 39 -7.65 8.34 3.32
N PHE A 40 -8.88 8.50 2.80
CA PHE A 40 -9.13 9.30 1.60
C PHE A 40 -8.56 10.72 1.73
N VAL A 41 -8.92 11.41 2.82
CA VAL A 41 -8.47 12.79 3.07
C VAL A 41 -6.96 12.85 3.23
N CYS A 42 -6.35 11.92 3.98
CA CYS A 42 -4.91 11.92 4.22
C CYS A 42 -4.12 11.63 2.93
N SER A 43 -4.52 10.63 2.14
CA SER A 43 -3.90 10.30 0.85
C SER A 43 -3.88 11.51 -0.08
N GLU A 44 -5.02 12.19 -0.26
CA GLU A 44 -5.09 13.33 -1.17
C GLU A 44 -4.39 14.58 -0.61
N ALA A 45 -4.46 14.82 0.71
CA ALA A 45 -3.70 15.88 1.35
C ALA A 45 -2.18 15.69 1.17
N MET A 46 -1.66 14.48 1.39
CA MET A 46 -0.24 14.17 1.21
C MET A 46 0.21 14.40 -0.24
N HIS A 47 -0.62 14.01 -1.21
CA HIS A 47 -0.35 14.28 -2.63
C HIS A 47 -0.23 15.78 -2.91
N HIS A 48 -1.19 16.57 -2.45
CA HIS A 48 -1.19 18.03 -2.63
C HIS A 48 -0.10 18.76 -1.82
N LEU A 49 0.39 18.15 -0.75
CA LEU A 49 1.58 18.61 -0.01
C LEU A 49 2.91 18.23 -0.70
N GLY A 50 2.86 17.53 -1.82
CA GLY A 50 4.05 17.07 -2.55
C GLY A 50 4.76 15.88 -1.91
N VAL A 51 4.08 15.14 -1.03
CA VAL A 51 4.62 13.93 -0.39
C VAL A 51 4.20 12.70 -1.21
N PRO A 52 5.13 11.80 -1.60
CA PRO A 52 4.77 10.55 -2.27
C PRO A 52 3.79 9.73 -1.42
N THR A 53 2.69 9.29 -2.04
CA THR A 53 1.58 8.63 -1.35
C THR A 53 0.77 7.80 -2.35
N THR A 54 0.03 6.81 -1.85
CA THR A 54 -1.09 6.24 -2.61
C THR A 54 -2.19 7.29 -2.76
N ARG A 55 -2.97 7.17 -3.84
CA ARG A 55 -4.11 8.03 -4.15
C ARG A 55 -5.42 7.37 -3.77
N ALA A 56 -6.44 8.16 -3.49
CA ALA A 56 -7.78 7.69 -3.20
C ALA A 56 -8.75 8.16 -4.30
N LEU A 57 -9.18 7.22 -5.14
CA LEU A 57 -10.01 7.51 -6.32
C LEU A 57 -11.49 7.66 -5.97
N SER A 58 -12.01 6.84 -5.07
CA SER A 58 -13.41 6.89 -4.67
C SER A 58 -13.62 6.37 -3.25
N LEU A 59 -14.67 6.88 -2.60
CA LEU A 59 -15.18 6.43 -1.32
C LEU A 59 -16.69 6.23 -1.44
N ILE A 60 -17.15 5.01 -1.21
CA ILE A 60 -18.57 4.65 -1.30
C ILE A 60 -19.03 3.98 -0.01
N GLY A 61 -20.26 4.25 0.42
CA GLY A 61 -20.90 3.46 1.47
C GLY A 61 -21.21 2.06 0.96
N SER A 62 -20.96 1.03 1.77
CA SER A 62 -21.29 -0.36 1.36
C SER A 62 -22.76 -0.72 1.58
N GLY A 63 -23.46 0.05 2.44
CA GLY A 63 -24.81 -0.27 2.90
C GLY A 63 -24.85 -1.29 4.04
N ASP A 64 -23.71 -1.87 4.42
CA ASP A 64 -23.58 -2.79 5.55
C ASP A 64 -23.29 -2.03 6.85
N GLU A 65 -23.70 -2.62 7.97
CA GLU A 65 -23.21 -2.25 9.30
C GLU A 65 -22.03 -3.15 9.67
N VAL A 66 -20.93 -2.55 10.14
CA VAL A 66 -19.68 -3.23 10.45
C VAL A 66 -19.32 -2.99 11.91
N VAL A 67 -19.23 -4.06 12.69
CA VAL A 67 -18.97 -3.96 14.13
C VAL A 67 -17.50 -3.69 14.39
N ARG A 68 -17.18 -2.61 15.11
CA ARG A 68 -15.83 -2.24 15.52
C ARG A 68 -15.80 -1.77 16.96
N ASP A 69 -14.72 -2.10 17.65
CA ASP A 69 -14.34 -1.44 18.88
C ASP A 69 -13.32 -0.35 18.52
N MET A 70 -13.78 0.91 18.50
CA MET A 70 -12.96 2.04 18.05
C MET A 70 -11.83 2.35 19.03
N PHE A 71 -12.06 2.14 20.32
CA PHE A 71 -11.14 2.53 21.39
C PHE A 71 -10.37 1.35 21.98
N TYR A 72 -10.67 0.13 21.53
CA TYR A 72 -10.12 -1.11 22.07
C TYR A 72 -10.41 -1.25 23.57
N ASP A 73 -11.59 -0.81 24.00
CA ASP A 73 -12.03 -0.78 25.40
C ASP A 73 -13.01 -1.91 25.77
N GLY A 74 -13.33 -2.79 24.81
CA GLY A 74 -14.26 -3.90 24.97
C GLY A 74 -15.72 -3.57 24.67
N HIS A 75 -16.03 -2.36 24.16
CA HIS A 75 -17.39 -1.92 23.84
C HIS A 75 -17.60 -1.74 22.33
N PRO A 76 -17.73 -2.83 21.55
CA PRO A 76 -17.90 -2.73 20.11
C PRO A 76 -19.26 -2.14 19.73
N GLN A 77 -19.26 -1.34 18.67
CA GLN A 77 -20.43 -0.68 18.11
C GLN A 77 -20.53 -0.93 16.61
N ALA A 78 -21.75 -0.93 16.09
CA ALA A 78 -21.98 -0.95 14.65
C ALA A 78 -21.62 0.42 14.06
N GLU A 79 -20.80 0.42 13.02
CA GLU A 79 -20.45 1.61 12.23
C GLU A 79 -20.81 1.39 10.76
N PRO A 80 -21.20 2.44 10.02
CA PRO A 80 -21.45 2.34 8.59
C PRO A 80 -20.25 1.79 7.83
N GLY A 81 -20.47 0.75 7.04
CA GLY A 81 -19.46 0.16 6.15
C GLY A 81 -19.14 1.05 4.96
N ALA A 82 -17.89 0.95 4.48
CA ALA A 82 -17.44 1.68 3.31
C ALA A 82 -16.38 0.92 2.52
N ILE A 83 -16.30 1.24 1.22
CA ILE A 83 -15.24 0.78 0.32
C ILE A 83 -14.49 2.00 -0.20
N VAL A 84 -13.16 1.97 -0.09
CA VAL A 84 -12.29 2.98 -0.71
C VAL A 84 -11.48 2.34 -1.83
N CYS A 85 -11.51 2.97 -3.00
CA CYS A 85 -10.65 2.60 -4.13
C CYS A 85 -9.33 3.34 -4.03
N ARG A 86 -8.27 2.61 -3.69
CA ARG A 86 -6.90 3.09 -3.66
C ARG A 86 -6.26 2.90 -5.03
N VAL A 87 -5.42 3.86 -5.41
CA VAL A 87 -4.68 3.86 -6.67
C VAL A 87 -3.21 4.11 -6.42
N ALA A 88 -2.35 3.30 -7.03
CA ALA A 88 -0.90 3.44 -6.95
C ALA A 88 -0.24 2.80 -8.18
N PRO A 89 0.99 3.20 -8.56
CA PRO A 89 1.74 2.49 -9.60
C PRO A 89 2.01 1.02 -9.24
N SER A 90 2.14 0.74 -7.93
CA SER A 90 2.38 -0.59 -7.38
C SER A 90 1.88 -0.66 -5.94
N PHE A 91 1.34 -1.80 -5.51
CA PHE A 91 1.07 -2.12 -4.10
C PHE A 91 2.10 -3.07 -3.48
N LEU A 92 3.26 -3.24 -4.13
CA LEU A 92 4.41 -3.93 -3.54
C LEU A 92 4.85 -3.26 -2.24
N ARG A 93 5.34 -4.10 -1.32
CA ARG A 93 5.74 -3.77 0.04
C ARG A 93 6.97 -4.59 0.41
N PHE A 94 7.77 -4.18 1.39
CA PHE A 94 8.92 -4.98 1.85
C PHE A 94 8.49 -6.38 2.28
N GLY A 95 7.33 -6.49 2.95
CA GLY A 95 6.73 -7.77 3.35
C GLY A 95 6.49 -8.77 2.21
N HIS A 96 6.34 -8.31 0.96
CA HIS A 96 6.21 -9.22 -0.19
C HIS A 96 7.52 -9.99 -0.48
N PHE A 97 8.67 -9.39 -0.20
CA PHE A 97 9.99 -10.01 -0.37
C PHE A 97 10.39 -10.80 0.88
N GLU A 98 9.99 -10.33 2.06
CA GLU A 98 10.24 -11.03 3.33
C GLU A 98 9.51 -12.38 3.39
N LEU A 99 8.31 -12.49 2.82
CA LEU A 99 7.51 -13.73 2.86
C LEU A 99 8.21 -14.94 2.19
N PRO A 100 8.63 -14.89 0.90
CA PRO A 100 9.37 -15.99 0.29
C PRO A 100 10.75 -16.18 0.96
N ALA A 101 11.41 -15.12 1.40
CA ALA A 101 12.69 -15.23 2.13
C ALA A 101 12.54 -16.03 3.44
N ALA A 102 11.53 -15.70 4.25
CA ALA A 102 11.23 -16.39 5.51
C ALA A 102 10.81 -17.87 5.29
N ARG A 103 10.19 -18.16 4.14
CA ARG A 103 9.86 -19.52 3.71
C ARG A 103 11.03 -20.29 3.10
N LYS A 104 12.20 -19.67 2.98
CA LYS A 104 13.39 -20.22 2.30
C LYS A 104 13.10 -20.64 0.86
N ASP A 105 12.34 -19.81 0.15
CA ASP A 105 12.00 -19.97 -1.27
C ASP A 105 12.77 -18.94 -2.12
N PRO A 106 14.05 -19.21 -2.44
CA PRO A 106 14.89 -18.28 -3.19
C PRO A 106 14.47 -18.15 -4.66
N GLU A 107 13.81 -19.16 -5.21
CA GLU A 107 13.32 -19.12 -6.59
C GLU A 107 12.19 -18.10 -6.72
N LEU A 108 11.18 -18.18 -5.84
CA LEU A 108 10.09 -17.21 -5.83
C LEU A 108 10.59 -15.80 -5.52
N LEU A 109 11.50 -15.66 -4.56
CA LEU A 109 12.11 -14.36 -4.24
C LEU A 109 12.82 -13.75 -5.45
N THR A 110 13.65 -14.54 -6.14
CA THR A 110 14.38 -14.08 -7.34
C THR A 110 13.42 -13.66 -8.45
N ARG A 111 12.38 -14.47 -8.71
CA ARG A 111 11.36 -14.15 -9.71
C ARG A 111 10.60 -12.87 -9.37
N LEU A 112 10.26 -12.65 -8.10
CA LEU A 112 9.55 -11.45 -7.65
C LEU A 112 10.43 -10.19 -7.82
N VAL A 113 11.72 -10.27 -7.46
CA VAL A 113 12.68 -9.18 -7.64
C VAL A 113 12.84 -8.84 -9.12
N ASP A 114 13.10 -9.84 -9.97
CA ASP A 114 13.33 -9.62 -11.40
C ASP A 114 12.06 -9.08 -12.10
N PHE A 115 10.89 -9.59 -11.72
CA PHE A 115 9.60 -9.04 -12.17
C PHE A 115 9.45 -7.58 -11.77
N THR A 116 9.73 -7.24 -10.50
CA THR A 116 9.58 -5.87 -9.99
C THR A 116 10.50 -4.90 -10.73
N ILE A 117 11.79 -5.25 -10.89
CA ILE A 117 12.75 -4.39 -11.60
C ILE A 117 12.32 -4.21 -13.06
N SER A 118 11.97 -5.28 -13.76
CA SER A 118 11.58 -5.20 -15.17
C SER A 118 10.30 -4.41 -15.41
N ARG A 119 9.33 -4.47 -14.49
CA ARG A 119 8.04 -3.79 -14.60
C ARG A 119 8.09 -2.34 -14.15
N ASP A 120 8.67 -2.09 -12.98
CA ASP A 120 8.56 -0.81 -12.27
C ASP A 120 9.80 0.08 -12.46
N TYR A 121 10.91 -0.50 -12.95
CA TYR A 121 12.19 0.18 -13.20
C TYR A 121 12.79 -0.21 -14.56
N PRO A 122 12.02 -0.11 -15.68
CA PRO A 122 12.47 -0.56 -17.00
C PRO A 122 13.70 0.20 -17.52
N GLU A 123 14.01 1.37 -16.96
CA GLU A 123 15.20 2.16 -17.24
C GLU A 123 16.49 1.57 -16.65
N MET A 124 16.40 0.65 -15.68
CA MET A 124 17.58 0.02 -15.07
C MET A 124 18.23 -0.99 -16.01
N THR A 125 19.40 -0.62 -16.51
CA THR A 125 20.23 -1.45 -17.41
C THR A 125 21.40 -2.08 -16.67
N GLY A 126 21.98 -3.15 -17.23
CA GLY A 126 23.17 -3.81 -16.69
C GLY A 126 22.96 -5.30 -16.45
N SER A 127 23.94 -5.93 -15.80
CA SER A 127 23.83 -7.34 -15.39
C SER A 127 22.73 -7.50 -14.32
N PRO A 128 22.16 -8.71 -14.13
CA PRO A 128 21.17 -8.95 -13.09
C PRO A 128 21.62 -8.49 -11.69
N ASP A 129 22.85 -8.80 -11.30
CA ASP A 129 23.37 -8.44 -9.97
C ASP A 129 23.56 -6.93 -9.81
N GLN A 130 24.05 -6.24 -10.86
CA GLN A 130 24.19 -4.79 -10.85
C GLN A 130 22.82 -4.11 -10.72
N ARG A 131 21.83 -4.53 -11.52
CA ARG A 131 20.47 -3.98 -11.45
C ARG A 131 19.84 -4.17 -10.08
N ARG A 132 20.03 -5.33 -9.44
CA ARG A 132 19.51 -5.61 -8.09
C ARG A 132 20.19 -4.72 -7.04
N ALA A 133 21.50 -4.53 -7.14
CA ALA A 133 22.24 -3.62 -6.25
C ALA A 133 21.77 -2.17 -6.40
N ASP A 134 21.66 -1.68 -7.64
CA ASP A 134 21.19 -0.32 -7.95
C ASP A 134 19.75 -0.11 -7.51
N TRP A 135 18.88 -1.11 -7.73
CA TRP A 135 17.50 -1.10 -7.27
C TRP A 135 17.40 -0.99 -5.75
N PHE A 136 18.21 -1.75 -5.02
CA PHE A 136 18.25 -1.67 -3.56
C PHE A 136 18.72 -0.29 -3.06
N ILE A 137 19.73 0.29 -3.70
CA ILE A 137 20.17 1.68 -3.41
C ILE A 137 19.03 2.66 -3.63
N GLN A 138 18.31 2.55 -4.75
CA GLN A 138 17.19 3.44 -5.07
C GLN A 138 16.04 3.29 -4.07
N ILE A 139 15.75 2.08 -3.57
CA ILE A 139 14.76 1.86 -2.50
C ILE A 139 15.18 2.60 -1.22
N CYS A 140 16.45 2.45 -0.81
CA CYS A 140 16.99 3.14 0.36
C CYS A 140 16.86 4.67 0.23
N GLU A 141 17.23 5.23 -0.93
CA GLU A 141 17.12 6.66 -1.18
C GLU A 141 15.67 7.15 -1.21
N ARG A 142 14.77 6.44 -1.89
CA ARG A 142 13.34 6.80 -1.95
C ARG A 142 12.72 6.77 -0.56
N THR A 143 13.04 5.75 0.24
CA THR A 143 12.58 5.63 1.63
C THR A 143 13.11 6.78 2.47
N ALA A 144 14.41 7.09 2.40
CA ALA A 144 15.00 8.22 3.13
C ALA A 144 14.33 9.55 2.77
N ARG A 145 14.08 9.80 1.47
CA ARG A 145 13.36 10.99 0.99
C ARG A 145 11.92 11.03 1.50
N LEU A 146 11.21 9.90 1.51
CA LEU A 146 9.85 9.81 2.03
C LEU A 146 9.79 10.17 3.52
N ILE A 147 10.69 9.62 4.34
CA ILE A 147 10.77 9.93 5.77
C ILE A 147 11.10 11.41 5.99
N ALA A 148 12.04 11.98 5.23
CA ALA A 148 12.34 13.41 5.29
C ALA A 148 11.12 14.28 4.95
N GLN A 149 10.31 13.88 3.96
CA GLN A 149 9.06 14.55 3.62
C GLN A 149 8.02 14.45 4.75
N TRP A 150 7.91 13.31 5.44
CA TRP A 150 7.04 13.16 6.60
C TRP A 150 7.46 14.09 7.74
N MET A 151 8.76 14.15 8.05
CA MET A 151 9.28 15.07 9.05
C MET A 151 8.99 16.54 8.69
N ARG A 152 9.14 16.90 7.41
CA ARG A 152 8.89 18.27 6.92
C ARG A 152 7.46 18.74 7.19
N VAL A 153 6.47 17.85 7.07
CA VAL A 153 5.05 18.19 7.25
C VAL A 153 4.50 17.81 8.63
N GLY A 154 5.35 17.33 9.54
CA GLY A 154 4.94 16.87 10.87
C GLY A 154 4.03 15.64 10.85
N PHE A 155 4.15 14.79 9.82
CA PHE A 155 3.31 13.59 9.69
C PHE A 155 3.86 12.43 10.52
N VAL A 156 2.98 11.82 11.32
CA VAL A 156 3.27 10.61 12.09
C VAL A 156 2.42 9.46 11.53
N HIS A 157 3.08 8.49 10.88
CA HIS A 157 2.40 7.35 10.25
C HIS A 157 1.72 6.42 11.27
N GLY A 158 2.33 6.22 12.44
CA GLY A 158 1.79 5.42 13.55
C GLY A 158 1.99 3.90 13.42
N VAL A 159 2.10 3.35 12.20
CA VAL A 159 2.27 1.88 11.98
C VAL A 159 3.30 1.57 10.90
N MET A 160 4.59 1.76 11.18
CA MET A 160 5.69 1.52 10.23
C MET A 160 6.19 0.08 10.24
N ASN A 161 5.28 -0.87 10.11
CA ASN A 161 5.66 -2.27 9.90
C ASN A 161 6.20 -2.46 8.47
N THR A 162 6.99 -3.51 8.22
CA THR A 162 7.57 -3.81 6.90
C THR A 162 6.52 -4.17 5.86
N ASP A 163 5.34 -4.63 6.28
CA ASP A 163 4.19 -4.78 5.39
C ASP A 163 3.52 -3.44 5.05
N ASN A 164 3.91 -2.30 5.64
CA ASN A 164 3.39 -0.96 5.32
C ASN A 164 4.43 -0.04 4.65
N LEU A 165 5.61 -0.56 4.32
CA LEU A 165 6.67 0.13 3.58
C LEU A 165 6.79 -0.43 2.16
#